data_AF-A0A7C4M3G5-F1
#
_entry.id   AF-A0A7C4M3G5-F1
#
_cell.length_a   1.000
_cell.length_b   1.000
_cell.length_c   1.000
_cell.angle_alpha   90.00
_cell.angle_beta   90.00
_cell.angle_gamma   90.00
#
_symmetry.space_group_name_H-M   'P 1'
#
loop_
_entity.id
_entity.type
_entity.pdbx_description
1 polymer ?
#
loop_
_entity_poly.entity_id
_entity_poly.type
_entity_poly.pdbx_seq_one_letter_code
_entity_poly.pdbx_strand_id
1 'polypeptide(L)'
;MISSKDVGFAIEWGDGRTLIELIKLTCERRGIDAVLAEGVRVAAQRIGGIAEEFAMHVKGLEFPMHDPRCYTSLAVGYATANRGACHLEAFSHDVERFVTISELGYEKPLDPRVSEGKGELVAKMQDLMCVLD
;
A
#
# COMPACT_ATOMS: atom_id res chain seq x y z
N MET A 1 -18.57 -8.43 -9.35
CA MET A 1 -18.42 -6.97 -9.58
C MET A 1 -19.54 -6.26 -8.86
N ILE A 2 -19.22 -5.20 -8.11
CA ILE A 2 -20.19 -4.30 -7.50
C ILE A 2 -20.83 -3.44 -8.61
N SER A 3 -22.12 -3.19 -8.50
CA SER A 3 -22.90 -2.38 -9.43
C SER A 3 -23.67 -1.27 -8.70
N SER A 4 -24.27 -0.36 -9.45
CA SER A 4 -25.13 0.69 -8.89
C SER A 4 -26.34 0.15 -8.12
N LYS A 5 -26.74 -1.09 -8.36
CA LYS A 5 -27.81 -1.75 -7.60
C LYS A 5 -27.40 -2.11 -6.18
N ASP A 6 -26.10 -2.30 -5.94
CA ASP A 6 -25.56 -2.70 -4.64
C ASP A 6 -25.38 -1.50 -3.70
N VAL A 7 -25.09 -0.31 -4.27
CA VAL A 7 -24.84 0.94 -3.51
C VAL A 7 -25.93 2.01 -3.68
N GLY A 8 -26.82 1.88 -4.66
CA GLY A 8 -27.93 2.83 -4.91
C GLY A 8 -27.58 4.02 -5.81
N PHE A 9 -26.36 4.11 -6.34
CA PHE A 9 -25.90 5.17 -7.24
C PHE A 9 -24.80 4.66 -8.20
N ALA A 10 -24.49 5.41 -9.26
CA ALA A 10 -23.42 5.06 -10.20
C ALA A 10 -22.04 5.24 -9.54
N ILE A 11 -21.12 4.31 -9.77
CA ILE A 11 -19.73 4.40 -9.29
C ILE A 11 -18.83 4.56 -10.52
N GLU A 12 -18.20 5.74 -10.65
CA GLU A 12 -17.32 6.07 -11.77
C GLU A 12 -15.99 6.61 -11.25
N TRP A 13 -14.90 6.30 -11.96
CA TRP A 13 -13.59 6.84 -11.64
C TRP A 13 -13.57 8.36 -11.78
N GLY A 14 -13.01 9.05 -10.76
CA GLY A 14 -12.91 10.50 -10.74
C GLY A 14 -14.12 11.23 -10.15
N ASP A 15 -15.17 10.52 -9.72
CA ASP A 15 -16.31 11.14 -9.05
C ASP A 15 -16.06 11.32 -7.53
N GLY A 16 -15.61 12.52 -7.16
CA GLY A 16 -15.38 12.87 -5.75
C GLY A 16 -16.63 12.92 -4.89
N ARG A 17 -17.83 13.16 -5.46
CA ARG A 17 -19.08 13.21 -4.67
C ARG A 17 -19.48 11.81 -4.23
N THR A 18 -19.43 10.87 -5.17
CA THR A 18 -19.65 9.44 -4.92
C THR A 18 -18.64 8.89 -3.92
N LEU A 19 -17.37 9.27 -4.01
CA LEU A 19 -16.34 8.87 -3.04
C LEU A 19 -16.68 9.31 -1.60
N ILE A 20 -17.11 10.56 -1.40
CA ILE A 20 -17.50 11.08 -0.08
C ILE A 20 -18.68 10.28 0.49
N GLU A 21 -19.64 9.90 -0.35
CA GLU A 21 -20.77 9.11 0.09
C GLU A 21 -20.37 7.68 0.48
N LEU A 22 -19.52 7.02 -0.31
CA LEU A 22 -18.96 5.71 0.02
C LEU A 22 -18.19 5.72 1.35
N ILE A 23 -17.46 6.80 1.66
CA ILE A 23 -16.76 6.95 2.95
C ILE A 23 -17.77 6.94 4.11
N LYS A 24 -18.86 7.72 4.01
CA LYS A 24 -19.89 7.75 5.06
C LYS A 24 -20.55 6.40 5.24
N LEU A 25 -20.92 5.75 4.14
CA LEU A 25 -21.57 4.44 4.18
C LEU A 25 -20.65 3.36 4.78
N THR A 26 -19.36 3.42 4.46
CA THR A 26 -18.33 2.55 5.07
C THR A 26 -18.29 2.71 6.59
N CYS A 27 -18.42 3.95 7.09
CA CYS A 27 -18.50 4.23 8.52
C CYS A 27 -19.81 3.71 9.15
N GLU A 28 -20.92 3.76 8.43
CA GLU A 28 -22.23 3.27 8.91
C GLU A 28 -22.34 1.73 8.93
N ARG A 29 -21.50 1.02 8.16
CA ARG A 29 -21.45 -0.45 8.08
C ARG A 29 -22.82 -1.10 7.77
N ARG A 30 -23.49 -0.64 6.72
CA ARG A 30 -24.78 -1.20 6.25
C ARG A 30 -24.66 -1.76 4.84
N GLY A 31 -25.39 -2.84 4.53
CA GLY A 31 -25.41 -3.41 3.18
C GLY A 31 -24.02 -3.83 2.67
N ILE A 32 -23.71 -3.49 1.42
CA ILE A 32 -22.38 -3.72 0.81
C ILE A 32 -21.27 -2.94 1.52
N ASP A 33 -21.60 -1.85 2.20
CA ASP A 33 -20.60 -1.00 2.85
C ASP A 33 -20.05 -1.62 4.15
N ALA A 34 -20.82 -2.53 4.76
CA ALA A 34 -20.30 -3.41 5.81
C ALA A 34 -19.20 -4.35 5.30
N VAL A 35 -19.17 -4.64 3.99
CA VAL A 35 -18.10 -5.42 3.36
C VAL A 35 -16.89 -4.53 3.07
N LEU A 36 -17.11 -3.29 2.59
CA LEU A 36 -16.04 -2.33 2.33
C LEU A 36 -15.29 -1.92 3.60
N ALA A 37 -15.99 -1.86 4.74
CA ALA A 37 -15.41 -1.51 6.05
C ALA A 37 -14.42 -2.55 6.63
N GLU A 38 -14.31 -3.73 6.04
CA GLU A 38 -13.43 -4.82 6.50
C GLU A 38 -12.05 -4.81 5.81
N GLY A 39 -11.78 -3.80 4.98
CA GLY A 39 -10.53 -3.67 4.23
C GLY A 39 -10.52 -4.48 2.93
N VAL A 40 -9.60 -4.13 2.03
CA VAL A 40 -9.63 -4.60 0.62
C VAL A 40 -9.55 -6.12 0.50
N ARG A 41 -8.76 -6.77 1.36
CA ARG A 41 -8.57 -8.22 1.35
C ARG A 41 -9.87 -8.95 1.64
N VAL A 42 -10.55 -8.57 2.73
CA VAL A 42 -11.79 -9.22 3.16
C VAL A 42 -12.94 -8.83 2.22
N ALA A 43 -12.97 -7.58 1.78
CA ALA A 43 -13.98 -7.10 0.84
C ALA A 43 -13.92 -7.90 -0.47
N ALA A 44 -12.74 -8.06 -1.06
CA ALA A 44 -12.57 -8.81 -2.30
C ALA A 44 -12.99 -10.29 -2.18
N GLN A 45 -12.62 -10.95 -1.09
CA GLN A 45 -13.04 -12.34 -0.80
C GLN A 45 -14.56 -12.47 -0.72
N ARG A 46 -15.23 -11.53 -0.06
CA ARG A 46 -16.70 -11.52 0.08
C ARG A 46 -17.42 -11.18 -1.22
N ILE A 47 -16.87 -10.27 -2.02
CA ILE A 47 -17.42 -9.89 -3.34
C ILE A 47 -17.27 -11.04 -4.34
N GLY A 48 -16.14 -11.76 -4.29
CA GLY A 48 -15.83 -12.89 -5.16
C GLY A 48 -15.63 -12.52 -6.64
N GLY A 49 -15.53 -13.55 -7.48
CA GLY A 49 -15.22 -13.40 -8.91
C GLY A 49 -13.82 -12.81 -9.11
N ILE A 50 -13.70 -11.82 -9.99
CA ILE A 50 -12.41 -11.16 -10.31
C ILE A 50 -11.95 -10.15 -9.25
N ALA A 51 -12.70 -9.95 -8.15
CA ALA A 51 -12.40 -8.88 -7.19
C ALA A 51 -11.02 -9.02 -6.54
N GLU A 52 -10.55 -10.27 -6.33
CA GLU A 52 -9.22 -10.53 -5.77
C GLU A 52 -8.08 -10.02 -6.68
N GLU A 53 -8.28 -9.98 -8.00
CA GLU A 53 -7.28 -9.46 -8.95
C GLU A 53 -7.07 -7.94 -8.81
N PHE A 54 -8.03 -7.23 -8.21
CA PHE A 54 -7.97 -5.79 -7.95
C PHE A 54 -7.59 -5.47 -6.48
N ALA A 55 -7.44 -6.49 -5.62
CA ALA A 55 -7.20 -6.32 -4.19
C ALA A 55 -5.71 -6.10 -3.89
N MET A 56 -5.23 -4.87 -4.13
CA MET A 56 -3.82 -4.52 -3.94
C MET A 56 -3.47 -4.39 -2.45
N HIS A 57 -2.84 -5.42 -1.88
CA HIS A 57 -2.37 -5.42 -0.49
C HIS A 57 -1.15 -6.31 -0.26
N VAL A 58 -0.44 -6.12 0.86
CA VAL A 58 0.49 -7.13 1.41
C VAL A 58 0.06 -7.46 2.83
N LYS A 59 -0.09 -8.76 3.14
CA LYS A 59 -0.58 -9.28 4.43
C LYS A 59 -1.95 -8.72 4.88
N GLY A 60 -2.71 -8.11 3.97
CA GLY A 60 -4.02 -7.52 4.22
C GLY A 60 -4.03 -6.00 4.38
N LEU A 61 -2.86 -5.34 4.45
CA LEU A 61 -2.74 -3.89 4.46
C LEU A 61 -2.58 -3.36 3.03
N GLU A 62 -3.38 -2.36 2.68
CA GLU A 62 -3.38 -1.68 1.38
C GLU A 62 -2.04 -1.00 1.08
N PHE A 63 -1.65 -0.96 -0.20
CA PHE A 63 -0.47 -0.20 -0.61
C PHE A 63 -0.65 1.31 -0.38
N PRO A 64 0.42 2.03 0.02
CA PRO A 64 0.41 3.49 0.12
C PRO A 64 0.68 4.12 -1.26
N MET A 65 0.92 5.44 -1.30
CA MET A 65 1.07 6.23 -2.53
C MET A 65 2.38 6.00 -3.32
N HIS A 66 3.11 4.91 -3.08
CA HIS A 66 4.40 4.66 -3.73
C HIS A 66 4.40 3.35 -4.51
N ASP A 67 4.60 3.44 -5.83
CA ASP A 67 4.60 2.31 -6.74
C ASP A 67 5.93 1.53 -6.67
N PRO A 68 5.92 0.25 -6.27
CA PRO A 68 7.14 -0.55 -6.16
C PRO A 68 7.82 -0.83 -7.52
N ARG A 69 7.15 -0.59 -8.64
CA ARG A 69 7.77 -0.67 -9.99
C ARG A 69 8.75 0.47 -10.25
N CYS A 70 8.62 1.57 -9.50
CA CYS A 70 9.52 2.72 -9.61
C CYS A 70 10.72 2.65 -8.66
N TYR A 71 10.68 1.79 -7.65
CA TYR A 71 11.65 1.71 -6.56
C TYR A 71 11.83 0.25 -6.10
N THR A 72 12.96 -0.36 -6.48
CA THR A 72 13.18 -1.79 -6.22
C THR A 72 13.32 -2.08 -4.73
N SER A 73 13.88 -1.17 -3.92
CA SER A 73 13.92 -1.35 -2.46
C SER A 73 12.51 -1.41 -1.85
N LEU A 74 11.59 -0.62 -2.39
CA LEU A 74 10.22 -0.53 -1.88
C LEU A 74 9.45 -1.84 -2.09
N ALA A 75 9.68 -2.53 -3.21
CA ALA A 75 9.12 -3.86 -3.46
C ALA A 75 9.54 -4.87 -2.38
N VAL A 76 10.84 -4.86 -2.01
CA VAL A 76 11.39 -5.72 -0.96
C VAL A 76 10.84 -5.31 0.41
N GLY A 77 10.78 -4.01 0.69
CA GLY A 77 10.20 -3.45 1.92
C GLY A 77 8.76 -3.90 2.11
N TYR A 78 7.89 -3.75 1.12
CA TYR A 78 6.51 -4.21 1.20
C TYR A 78 6.41 -5.73 1.40
N ALA A 79 7.21 -6.52 0.70
CA ALA A 79 7.18 -7.99 0.82
C ALA A 79 7.56 -8.47 2.23
N THR A 80 8.55 -7.83 2.85
CA THR A 80 9.16 -8.25 4.12
C THR A 80 8.54 -7.60 5.35
N ALA A 81 7.92 -6.42 5.21
CA ALA A 81 7.27 -5.66 6.26
C ALA A 81 6.34 -6.52 7.14
N ASN A 82 6.51 -6.44 8.46
CA ASN A 82 5.77 -7.19 9.47
C ASN A 82 4.28 -6.84 9.46
N ARG A 83 3.93 -5.55 9.28
CA ARG A 83 2.53 -5.08 9.33
C ARG A 83 1.81 -5.04 7.98
N GLY A 84 2.49 -5.38 6.88
CA GLY A 84 1.91 -5.39 5.52
C GLY A 84 2.50 -4.31 4.61
N ALA A 85 1.76 -3.83 3.61
CA ALA A 85 2.29 -2.87 2.64
C ALA A 85 2.48 -1.47 3.25
N CYS A 86 3.56 -1.28 4.02
CA CYS A 86 3.85 -0.05 4.72
C CYS A 86 5.19 0.54 4.26
N HIS A 87 5.15 1.72 3.65
CA HIS A 87 6.37 2.41 3.21
C HIS A 87 7.19 2.99 4.37
N LEU A 88 6.58 3.27 5.52
CA LEU A 88 7.28 3.79 6.70
C LEU A 88 8.08 2.71 7.45
N GLU A 89 7.77 1.42 7.25
CA GLU A 89 8.48 0.35 7.98
C GLU A 89 9.94 0.25 7.56
N ALA A 90 10.28 0.56 6.30
CA ALA A 90 11.66 0.68 5.85
C ALA A 90 12.02 2.10 5.39
N PHE A 91 11.06 2.88 4.90
CA PHE A 91 11.31 4.22 4.34
C PHE A 91 12.47 4.29 3.31
N SER A 92 12.77 3.17 2.65
CA SER A 92 14.00 2.98 1.86
C SER A 92 13.99 3.72 0.52
N HIS A 93 12.80 3.96 -0.04
CA HIS A 93 12.62 4.66 -1.31
C HIS A 93 13.20 6.08 -1.32
N ASP A 94 13.27 6.75 -0.16
CA ASP A 94 13.89 8.08 -0.06
C ASP A 94 15.41 8.01 -0.24
N VAL A 95 16.05 6.94 0.24
CA VAL A 95 17.49 6.67 0.00
C VAL A 95 17.76 6.37 -1.48
N GLU A 96 16.78 5.82 -2.21
CA GLU A 96 16.89 5.66 -3.66
C GLU A 96 16.60 6.96 -4.43
N ARG A 97 15.81 7.87 -3.86
CA ARG A 97 15.33 9.06 -4.56
C ARG A 97 16.23 10.27 -4.39
N PHE A 98 16.61 10.61 -3.15
CA PHE A 98 17.36 11.85 -2.88
C PHE A 98 18.11 11.89 -1.54
N VAL A 99 17.86 10.97 -0.61
CA VAL A 99 18.49 10.97 0.72
C VAL A 99 19.81 10.21 0.70
N THR A 100 20.79 10.74 1.44
CA THR A 100 22.04 10.06 1.76
C THR A 100 22.13 9.87 3.27
N ILE A 101 22.69 8.75 3.71
CA ILE A 101 22.87 8.40 5.11
C ILE A 101 24.28 7.82 5.26
N SER A 102 25.26 8.70 5.48
CA SER A 102 26.68 8.32 5.56
C SER A 102 26.94 7.32 6.69
N GLU A 103 26.24 7.45 7.82
CA GLU A 103 26.32 6.53 8.97
C GLU A 103 25.90 5.09 8.63
N LEU A 104 25.08 4.90 7.59
CA LEU A 104 24.69 3.57 7.08
C LEU A 104 25.46 3.16 5.82
N GLY A 105 26.40 3.99 5.37
CA GLY A 105 27.23 3.77 4.18
C GLY A 105 26.60 4.20 2.86
N TYR A 106 25.55 5.03 2.89
CA TYR A 106 24.85 5.51 1.69
C TYR A 106 25.23 6.96 1.36
N GLU A 107 26.38 7.15 0.73
CA GLU A 107 26.94 8.47 0.38
C GLU A 107 26.28 9.14 -0.83
N LYS A 108 25.48 8.41 -1.58
CA LYS A 108 24.73 8.90 -2.74
C LYS A 108 23.42 8.13 -2.90
N PRO A 109 22.39 8.73 -3.51
CA PRO A 109 21.18 7.99 -3.83
C PRO A 109 21.48 6.77 -4.70
N LEU A 110 20.82 5.65 -4.40
CA LEU A 110 20.98 4.42 -5.17
C LEU A 110 20.05 4.39 -6.37
N ASP A 111 20.47 3.77 -7.49
CA ASP A 111 19.60 3.60 -8.66
C ASP A 111 18.35 2.78 -8.27
N PRO A 112 17.13 3.32 -8.43
CA PRO A 112 15.91 2.63 -8.03
C PRO A 112 15.54 1.44 -8.92
N ARG A 113 16.18 1.28 -10.09
CA ARG A 113 15.86 0.24 -11.09
C ARG A 113 16.69 -1.04 -10.97
N VAL A 114 17.66 -1.07 -10.06
CA VAL A 114 18.52 -2.25 -9.84
C VAL A 114 18.14 -2.97 -8.55
N SER A 115 18.27 -4.30 -8.53
CA SER A 115 17.98 -5.13 -7.36
C SER A 115 19.16 -5.32 -6.42
N GLU A 116 20.39 -5.07 -6.91
CA GLU A 116 21.60 -5.25 -6.13
C GLU A 116 21.64 -4.31 -4.91
N GLY A 117 22.02 -4.86 -3.75
CA GLY A 117 22.11 -4.12 -2.48
C GLY A 117 20.79 -3.72 -1.83
N LYS A 118 19.64 -3.92 -2.49
CA LYS A 118 18.33 -3.45 -1.98
C LYS A 118 17.83 -4.21 -0.76
N GLY A 119 18.15 -5.50 -0.66
CA GLY A 119 17.86 -6.29 0.53
C GLY A 119 18.60 -5.77 1.77
N GLU A 120 19.88 -5.45 1.64
CA GLU A 120 20.68 -4.88 2.73
C GLU A 120 20.17 -3.48 3.11
N LEU A 121 19.86 -2.64 2.12
CA LEU A 121 19.23 -1.33 2.36
C LEU A 121 17.94 -1.47 3.17
N VAL A 122 17.03 -2.34 2.74
CA VAL A 122 15.76 -2.53 3.44
C VAL A 122 15.97 -3.03 4.86
N ALA A 123 16.87 -3.99 5.08
CA ALA A 123 17.14 -4.50 6.43
C ALA A 123 17.69 -3.41 7.36
N LYS A 124 18.73 -2.67 6.94
CA LYS A 124 19.30 -1.57 7.73
C LYS A 124 18.27 -0.48 8.01
N MET A 125 17.44 -0.18 7.03
CA MET A 125 16.44 0.86 7.19
C MET A 125 15.26 0.41 8.05
N GLN A 126 14.86 -0.87 8.01
CA GLN A 126 13.89 -1.43 8.96
C GLN A 126 14.40 -1.35 10.40
N ASP A 127 15.69 -1.67 10.62
CA ASP A 127 16.33 -1.50 11.93
C ASP A 127 16.31 -0.04 12.38
N LEU A 128 16.65 0.89 11.47
CA LEU A 128 16.62 2.33 11.76
C LEU A 128 15.21 2.84 12.07
N MET A 129 14.22 2.50 11.25
CA MET A 129 12.84 2.96 11.43
C MET A 129 12.21 2.36 12.69
N CYS A 130 12.61 1.15 13.10
CA CYS A 130 12.19 0.56 14.37
C CYS A 130 12.66 1.37 15.59
N VAL A 131 13.75 2.13 15.49
CA VAL A 131 14.21 3.04 16.56
C VAL A 131 13.34 4.31 16.62
N LEU A 132 12.66 4.66 15.53
CA LEU A 132 11.85 5.88 15.39
C LEU A 132 10.35 5.66 15.61
N ASP A 133 9.89 4.40 15.63
CA ASP A 133 8.50 3.99 15.93
C ASP A 133 8.16 4.19 17.42
#